data_AF-A0A9X8EBV7-F1
#
_entry.id   AF-A0A9X8EBV7-F1
#
_cell.length_a   1.000
_cell.length_b   1.000
_cell.length_c   1.000
_cell.angle_alpha   90.00
_cell.angle_beta   90.00
_cell.angle_gamma   90.00
#
_symmetry.space_group_name_H-M   'P 1'
#
loop_
_entity.id
_entity.type
_entity.pdbx_description
1 polymer ?
#
loop_
_entity_poly.entity_id
_entity_poly.type
_entity_poly.pdbx_seq_one_letter_code
_entity_poly.pdbx_strand_id
1 'polypeptide(L)'
;MPEERSMSFRDFLAILHDPCFDGVPYLSHQNDSLRDQFPALVDDVDPMLAFASEAFGNTPEAVNLWIGDERAVSTMHKDHYEVRQSIAMQDNNDLTPWIPVNPLHPQVEKYPLTKHLQPLVVTLEAGETLYLPSLWYHRATQLTETVAVNYW
;
A
#
# COMPACT_ATOMS: atom_id res chain seq x y z
N MET A 1 -14.46 2.43 6.47
CA MET A 1 -13.21 1.93 7.08
C MET A 1 -13.26 0.42 7.06
N PRO A 2 -12.18 -0.27 6.67
CA PRO A 2 -12.07 -1.71 6.86
C PRO A 2 -12.14 -2.07 8.34
N GLU A 3 -12.50 -3.31 8.66
CA GLU A 3 -12.45 -3.84 10.02
C GLU A 3 -10.99 -4.14 10.41
N GLU A 4 -10.61 -3.76 11.63
CA GLU A 4 -9.30 -4.09 12.20
C GLU A 4 -9.44 -5.14 13.29
N ARG A 5 -8.57 -6.15 13.27
CA ARG A 5 -8.52 -7.22 14.27
C ARG A 5 -7.08 -7.51 14.68
N SER A 6 -6.85 -7.63 15.98
CA SER A 6 -5.60 -8.16 16.52
C SER A 6 -5.72 -9.67 16.71
N MET A 7 -4.78 -10.43 16.16
CA MET A 7 -4.74 -11.90 16.27
C MET A 7 -3.30 -12.39 16.15
N SER A 8 -3.07 -13.68 16.42
CA SER A 8 -1.75 -14.27 16.17
C SER A 8 -1.50 -14.40 14.66
N PHE A 9 -0.23 -14.39 14.26
CA PHE A 9 0.13 -14.60 12.85
C PHE A 9 -0.34 -15.96 12.32
N ARG A 10 -0.38 -16.97 13.18
CA ARG A 10 -0.93 -18.30 12.84
C ARG A 10 -2.41 -18.22 12.49
N ASP A 11 -3.20 -17.53 13.30
CA ASP A 11 -4.65 -17.41 13.07
C ASP A 11 -4.93 -16.58 11.81
N PHE A 12 -4.12 -15.56 11.56
CA PHE A 12 -4.17 -14.80 10.31
C PHE A 12 -3.96 -15.71 9.09
N LEU A 13 -2.92 -16.54 9.08
CA LEU A 13 -2.67 -17.48 7.97
C LEU A 13 -3.82 -18.49 7.82
N ALA A 14 -4.35 -19.01 8.94
CA ALA A 14 -5.49 -19.92 8.91
C ALA A 14 -6.73 -19.28 8.26
N ILE A 15 -6.98 -17.99 8.54
CA ILE A 15 -8.06 -17.21 7.93
C ILE A 15 -7.76 -16.90 6.46
N LEU A 16 -6.52 -16.52 6.11
CA LEU A 16 -6.11 -16.24 4.73
C LEU A 16 -6.36 -17.45 3.82
N HIS A 17 -6.08 -18.65 4.33
CA HIS A 17 -6.23 -19.91 3.60
C HIS A 17 -7.61 -20.58 3.75
N ASP A 18 -8.55 -19.98 4.49
CA ASP A 18 -9.90 -20.51 4.63
C ASP A 18 -10.82 -20.00 3.50
N PRO A 19 -11.22 -20.87 2.54
CA PRO A 19 -12.10 -20.48 1.45
C PRO A 19 -13.53 -20.14 1.93
N CYS A 20 -13.89 -20.53 3.15
CA CYS A 20 -15.20 -20.25 3.75
C CYS A 20 -15.22 -18.94 4.55
N PHE A 21 -14.08 -18.26 4.72
CA PHE A 21 -14.02 -17.01 5.46
C PHE A 21 -14.77 -15.90 4.74
N ASP A 22 -15.74 -15.29 5.42
CA ASP A 22 -16.51 -14.16 4.91
C ASP A 22 -15.73 -12.85 5.10
N GLY A 23 -14.79 -12.60 4.19
CA GLY A 23 -13.99 -11.39 4.16
C GLY A 23 -12.77 -11.48 3.25
N VAL A 24 -12.01 -10.40 3.19
CA VAL A 24 -10.73 -10.31 2.48
C VAL A 24 -9.62 -10.05 3.50
N PRO A 25 -8.92 -11.09 3.96
CA PRO A 25 -7.82 -10.94 4.92
C PRO A 25 -6.68 -10.18 4.28
N TYR A 26 -6.19 -9.15 4.96
CA TYR A 26 -5.06 -8.37 4.48
C TYR A 26 -4.24 -7.82 5.64
N LEU A 27 -2.99 -8.27 5.74
CA LEU A 27 -2.00 -7.69 6.64
C LEU A 27 -1.37 -6.52 5.90
N SER A 28 -1.81 -5.30 6.21
CA SER A 28 -1.36 -4.07 5.55
C SER A 28 -1.26 -2.89 6.52
N HIS A 29 -1.08 -3.17 7.82
CA HIS A 29 -0.88 -2.10 8.80
C HIS A 29 0.40 -1.35 8.43
N GLN A 30 0.27 -0.03 8.29
CA GLN A 30 1.38 0.89 8.08
C GLN A 30 1.92 1.32 9.45
N ASN A 31 2.78 2.34 9.50
CA ASN A 31 3.41 2.82 10.75
C ASN A 31 4.43 1.83 11.32
N ASP A 32 5.38 1.45 10.48
CA ASP A 32 6.54 0.69 10.90
C ASP A 32 6.27 -0.75 11.37
N SER A 33 5.23 -1.34 10.78
CA SER A 33 4.67 -2.61 11.25
C SER A 33 5.65 -3.77 11.24
N LEU A 34 6.66 -3.80 10.35
CA LEU A 34 7.64 -4.88 10.34
C LEU A 34 8.49 -4.86 11.63
N ARG A 35 9.03 -3.69 11.97
CA ARG A 35 9.90 -3.53 13.14
C ARG A 35 9.12 -3.68 14.45
N ASP A 36 7.89 -3.16 14.50
CA ASP A 36 7.07 -3.16 15.71
C ASP A 36 6.35 -4.48 15.96
N GLN A 37 5.77 -5.11 14.92
CA GLN A 37 4.89 -6.27 15.08
C GLN A 37 5.59 -7.60 14.74
N PHE A 38 6.66 -7.57 13.93
CA PHE A 38 7.34 -8.76 13.43
C PHE A 38 8.88 -8.68 13.61
N PRO A 39 9.39 -8.39 14.81
CA PRO A 39 10.83 -8.17 15.04
C PRO A 39 11.71 -9.36 14.66
N ALA A 40 11.16 -10.58 14.68
CA ALA A 40 11.88 -11.80 14.30
C ALA A 40 12.22 -11.87 12.79
N LEU A 41 11.55 -11.06 11.94
CA LEU A 41 11.78 -11.00 10.50
C LEU A 41 12.66 -9.82 10.08
N VAL A 42 13.05 -8.96 11.02
CA VAL A 42 13.83 -7.74 10.72
C VAL A 42 15.19 -8.08 10.15
N ASP A 43 15.84 -9.13 10.66
CA ASP A 43 17.16 -9.57 10.19
C ASP A 43 17.10 -10.30 8.84
N ASP A 44 15.89 -10.65 8.35
CA ASP A 44 15.68 -11.31 7.05
C ASP A 44 15.51 -10.30 5.90
N VAL A 45 15.46 -9.01 6.19
CA VAL A 45 15.33 -7.94 5.20
C VAL A 45 16.42 -6.89 5.36
N ASP A 46 16.77 -6.22 4.27
CA ASP A 46 17.69 -5.09 4.37
C ASP A 46 17.04 -3.97 5.20
N PRO A 47 17.75 -3.33 6.16
CA PRO A 47 17.17 -2.26 6.97
C PRO A 47 16.85 -1.00 6.16
N MET A 48 17.49 -0.86 4.99
CA MET A 48 17.25 0.17 3.99
C MET A 48 17.83 -0.23 2.65
N LEU A 49 17.31 0.33 1.57
CA LEU A 49 17.89 0.19 0.24
C LEU A 49 19.10 1.13 0.09
N ALA A 50 20.30 0.58 -0.03
CA ALA A 50 21.55 1.36 -0.04
C ALA A 50 21.56 2.48 -1.10
N PHE A 51 21.10 2.18 -2.32
CA PHE A 51 21.03 3.18 -3.40
C PHE A 51 20.05 4.32 -3.10
N ALA A 52 18.95 4.03 -2.37
CA ALA A 52 17.96 5.03 -2.02
C ALA A 52 18.50 5.95 -0.92
N SER A 53 19.16 5.38 0.11
CA SER A 53 19.78 6.18 1.16
C SER A 53 20.88 7.09 0.61
N GLU A 54 21.69 6.61 -0.35
CA GLU A 54 22.66 7.44 -1.05
C GLU A 54 21.99 8.58 -1.85
N ALA A 55 20.92 8.27 -2.58
CA ALA A 55 20.24 9.24 -3.45
C ALA A 55 19.46 10.32 -2.67
N PHE A 56 18.76 9.94 -1.61
CA PHE A 56 17.89 10.84 -0.84
C PHE A 56 18.58 11.45 0.39
N GLY A 57 19.71 10.86 0.84
CA GLY A 57 20.46 11.35 1.99
C GLY A 57 19.76 11.15 3.33
N ASN A 58 18.80 10.22 3.40
CA ASN A 58 18.03 9.89 4.59
C ASN A 58 17.94 8.36 4.77
N THR A 59 17.26 7.95 5.85
CA THR A 59 16.93 6.56 6.16
C THR A 59 15.42 6.42 6.26
N PRO A 60 14.84 5.25 5.99
CA PRO A 60 13.39 5.07 6.07
C PRO A 60 12.86 5.40 7.47
N GLU A 61 11.81 6.21 7.53
CA GLU A 61 11.02 6.49 8.72
C GLU A 61 10.21 5.25 9.12
N ALA A 62 9.75 4.44 8.15
CA ALA A 62 8.97 3.24 8.39
C ALA A 62 9.35 2.08 7.44
N VAL A 63 9.33 0.86 7.96
CA VAL A 63 9.43 -0.38 7.17
C VAL A 63 8.20 -1.21 7.48
N ASN A 64 7.37 -1.51 6.47
CA ASN A 64 6.10 -2.21 6.69
C ASN A 64 6.08 -3.55 5.97
N LEU A 65 5.41 -4.51 6.59
CA LEU A 65 5.14 -5.83 6.03
C LEU A 65 3.74 -5.88 5.44
N TRP A 66 3.62 -6.44 4.24
CA TRP A 66 2.35 -6.62 3.55
C TRP A 66 2.17 -8.08 3.18
N ILE A 67 1.03 -8.67 3.57
CA ILE A 67 0.65 -10.04 3.21
C ILE A 67 -0.85 -10.08 2.87
N GLY A 68 -1.19 -10.57 1.68
CA GLY A 68 -2.56 -10.86 1.30
C GLY A 68 -2.61 -11.72 0.05
N ASP A 69 -3.74 -11.70 -0.65
CA ASP A 69 -3.93 -12.39 -1.92
C ASP A 69 -4.62 -11.51 -2.97
N GLU A 70 -5.01 -12.08 -4.11
CA GLU A 70 -5.60 -11.36 -5.24
C GLU A 70 -6.92 -10.64 -4.93
N ARG A 71 -7.58 -10.97 -3.81
CA ARG A 71 -8.82 -10.31 -3.39
C ARG A 71 -8.53 -8.95 -2.75
N ALA A 72 -7.34 -8.75 -2.18
CA ALA A 72 -6.95 -7.53 -1.49
C ALA A 72 -6.49 -6.45 -2.47
N VAL A 73 -7.19 -5.30 -2.45
CA VAL A 73 -6.93 -4.16 -3.33
C VAL A 73 -6.78 -2.88 -2.51
N SER A 74 -5.64 -2.20 -2.66
CA SER A 74 -5.50 -0.83 -2.18
C SER A 74 -6.05 0.12 -3.24
N THR A 75 -7.11 0.86 -2.90
CA THR A 75 -7.79 1.77 -3.84
C THR A 75 -6.87 2.92 -4.25
N MET A 76 -7.24 3.64 -5.31
CA MET A 76 -6.44 4.76 -5.81
C MET A 76 -6.18 5.82 -4.72
N HIS A 77 -4.92 6.09 -4.41
CA HIS A 77 -4.48 7.08 -3.44
C HIS A 77 -3.08 7.60 -3.79
N LYS A 78 -2.57 8.56 -3.01
CA LYS A 78 -1.20 9.05 -3.09
C LYS A 78 -0.66 9.25 -1.68
N ASP A 79 0.62 8.97 -1.49
CA ASP A 79 1.30 9.21 -0.23
C ASP A 79 2.23 10.42 -0.31
N HIS A 80 2.60 10.95 0.85
CA HIS A 80 3.42 12.16 0.98
C HIS A 80 4.88 11.85 1.37
N TYR A 81 5.35 10.62 1.17
CA TYR A 81 6.74 10.23 1.40
C TYR A 81 7.63 10.68 0.24
N GLU A 82 8.78 11.26 0.55
CA GLU A 82 9.78 11.90 -0.33
C GLU A 82 9.42 13.19 -1.08
N VAL A 83 8.59 14.05 -0.44
CA VAL A 83 8.85 15.49 -0.21
C VAL A 83 7.56 16.11 0.34
N ARG A 84 7.62 16.60 1.59
CA ARG A 84 6.49 17.22 2.29
C ARG A 84 6.08 18.53 1.60
N GLN A 85 5.01 18.48 0.81
CA GLN A 85 4.12 19.63 0.62
C GLN A 85 2.67 19.22 0.85
N SER A 86 2.13 19.62 2.00
CA SER A 86 0.70 19.66 2.24
C SER A 86 0.23 21.11 2.21
N ILE A 87 -0.32 21.55 1.07
CA ILE A 87 -1.30 22.63 1.08
C ILE A 87 -2.65 21.94 1.32
N ALA A 88 -3.07 21.87 2.58
CA ALA A 88 -4.42 21.45 2.90
C ALA A 88 -5.38 22.58 2.54
N MET A 89 -6.17 22.42 1.48
CA MET A 89 -7.41 23.19 1.35
C MET A 89 -8.38 22.59 2.37
N GLN A 90 -8.52 23.25 3.53
CA GLN A 90 -9.53 22.90 4.52
C GLN A 90 -10.91 23.21 3.96
N ASP A 91 -11.62 22.18 3.50
CA ASP A 91 -13.07 22.22 3.42
C ASP A 91 -13.65 21.77 4.77
N ASN A 92 -14.59 22.54 5.31
CA ASN A 92 -15.21 22.40 6.64
C ASN A 92 -16.15 21.18 6.78
N ASN A 93 -15.94 20.10 6.01
CA ASN A 93 -16.65 18.84 6.18
C ASN A 93 -15.74 17.84 6.90
N ASP A 94 -16.22 17.23 7.98
CA ASP A 94 -15.53 16.20 8.77
C ASP A 94 -15.21 14.90 8.00
N LEU A 95 -15.29 14.91 6.68
CA LEU A 95 -15.03 13.77 5.80
C LEU A 95 -13.67 13.96 5.11
N THR A 96 -12.79 12.98 5.29
CA THR A 96 -11.54 12.92 4.54
C THR A 96 -11.84 12.80 3.04
N PRO A 97 -11.38 13.73 2.19
CA PRO A 97 -11.60 13.65 0.75
C PRO A 97 -10.91 12.39 0.20
N TRP A 98 -11.65 11.59 -0.57
CA TRP A 98 -11.16 10.36 -1.21
C TRP A 98 -11.42 10.37 -2.70
N ILE A 99 -10.59 9.67 -3.48
CA ILE A 99 -10.73 9.58 -4.93
C ILE A 99 -11.87 8.61 -5.25
N PRO A 100 -12.99 9.06 -5.85
CA PRO A 100 -14.14 8.21 -6.10
C PRO A 100 -14.05 7.47 -7.45
N VAL A 101 -12.93 7.66 -8.17
CA VAL A 101 -12.70 7.12 -9.51
C VAL A 101 -11.96 5.79 -9.39
N ASN A 102 -12.55 4.73 -9.94
CA ASN A 102 -11.80 3.53 -10.23
C ASN A 102 -11.11 3.70 -11.61
N PRO A 103 -9.76 3.75 -11.67
CA PRO A 103 -9.05 3.94 -12.93
C PRO A 103 -9.21 2.76 -13.90
N LEU A 104 -9.59 1.56 -13.41
CA LEU A 104 -9.82 0.38 -14.26
C LEU A 104 -11.20 0.39 -14.91
N HIS A 105 -12.15 1.13 -14.33
CA HIS A 105 -13.52 1.29 -14.83
C HIS A 105 -13.94 2.76 -14.74
N PRO A 106 -13.32 3.64 -15.53
CA PRO A 106 -13.59 5.08 -15.47
C PRO A 106 -15.04 5.36 -15.91
N GLN A 107 -15.81 5.98 -15.02
CA GLN A 107 -17.18 6.41 -15.28
C GLN A 107 -17.16 7.77 -15.98
N VAL A 108 -16.93 7.80 -17.29
CA VAL A 108 -16.73 9.03 -18.07
C VAL A 108 -17.96 9.95 -18.01
N GLU A 109 -19.17 9.40 -17.89
CA GLU A 109 -20.40 10.17 -17.75
C GLU A 109 -20.42 10.98 -16.44
N LYS A 110 -19.92 10.39 -15.36
CA LYS A 110 -19.86 11.02 -14.02
C LYS A 110 -18.60 11.84 -13.81
N TYR A 111 -17.48 11.42 -14.40
CA TYR A 111 -16.17 12.05 -14.28
C TYR A 111 -15.52 12.21 -15.67
N PRO A 112 -15.95 13.21 -16.47
CA PRO A 112 -15.57 13.32 -17.89
C PRO A 112 -14.08 13.45 -18.17
N LEU A 113 -13.31 13.97 -17.22
CA LEU A 113 -11.86 14.12 -17.35
C LEU A 113 -11.10 12.78 -17.27
N THR A 114 -11.74 11.71 -16.79
CA THR A 114 -11.14 10.38 -16.70
C THR A 114 -10.78 9.79 -18.05
N LYS A 115 -11.41 10.28 -19.14
CA LYS A 115 -11.04 9.92 -20.52
C LYS A 115 -9.60 10.29 -20.91
N HIS A 116 -8.95 11.16 -20.14
CA HIS A 116 -7.57 11.59 -20.35
C HIS A 116 -6.57 10.83 -19.49
N LEU A 117 -7.01 9.89 -18.66
CA LEU A 117 -6.10 9.09 -17.83
C LEU A 117 -5.20 8.23 -18.73
N GLN A 118 -3.91 8.26 -18.44
CA GLN A 118 -2.90 7.40 -19.06
C GLN A 118 -2.13 6.68 -17.95
N PRO A 119 -2.66 5.56 -17.43
CA PRO A 119 -2.02 4.85 -16.34
C PRO A 119 -0.74 4.15 -16.81
N LEU A 120 0.32 4.25 -16.00
CA LEU A 120 1.44 3.33 -16.09
C LEU A 120 1.08 2.05 -15.32
N VAL A 121 1.17 0.90 -15.97
CA VAL A 121 0.88 -0.41 -15.37
C VAL A 121 2.20 -1.18 -15.27
N VAL A 122 2.51 -1.62 -14.05
CA VAL A 122 3.72 -2.37 -13.73
C VAL A 122 3.30 -3.62 -12.96
N THR A 123 3.88 -4.76 -13.32
CA THR A 123 3.83 -5.99 -12.52
C THR A 123 5.20 -6.17 -11.90
N LEU A 124 5.24 -6.45 -10.59
CA LEU A 124 6.48 -6.76 -9.88
C LEU A 124 6.49 -8.23 -9.53
N GLU A 125 7.63 -8.86 -9.80
CA GLU A 125 7.93 -10.24 -9.45
C GLU A 125 8.78 -10.32 -8.17
N ALA A 126 8.92 -11.54 -7.64
CA ALA A 126 9.75 -11.78 -6.46
C ALA A 126 11.21 -11.33 -6.69
N GLY A 127 11.72 -10.49 -5.78
CA GLY A 127 13.07 -9.93 -5.85
C GLY A 127 13.17 -8.61 -6.63
N GLU A 128 12.09 -8.16 -7.27
CA GLU A 128 12.06 -6.84 -7.91
C GLU A 128 11.75 -5.73 -6.91
N THR A 129 12.15 -4.51 -7.23
CA THR A 129 11.88 -3.32 -6.41
C THR A 129 11.36 -2.21 -7.31
N LEU A 130 10.24 -1.61 -6.93
CA LEU A 130 9.69 -0.42 -7.57
C LEU A 130 10.00 0.81 -6.72
N TYR A 131 10.65 1.79 -7.31
CA TYR A 131 10.63 3.14 -6.77
C TYR A 131 9.33 3.83 -7.20
N LEU A 132 8.47 4.15 -6.23
CA LEU A 132 7.25 4.90 -6.43
C LEU A 132 7.44 6.34 -5.93
N PRO A 133 7.52 7.34 -6.83
CA PRO A 133 7.81 8.70 -6.40
C PRO A 133 6.69 9.33 -5.58
N SER A 134 7.05 10.31 -4.75
CA SER A 134 6.09 11.08 -3.94
C SER A 134 4.93 11.64 -4.76
N LEU A 135 3.73 11.65 -4.16
CA LEU A 135 2.50 12.18 -4.73
C LEU A 135 1.98 11.46 -5.98
N TRP A 136 2.63 10.37 -6.41
CA TRP A 136 2.11 9.54 -7.49
C TRP A 136 0.84 8.83 -7.05
N TYR A 137 -0.22 9.06 -7.82
CA TYR A 137 -1.46 8.33 -7.67
C TYR A 137 -1.25 6.88 -8.09
N HIS A 138 -1.53 5.95 -7.18
CA HIS A 138 -1.31 4.54 -7.40
C HIS A 138 -2.45 3.69 -6.82
N ARG A 139 -2.61 2.51 -7.41
CA ARG A 139 -3.51 1.44 -6.96
C ARG A 139 -2.68 0.17 -6.96
N ALA A 140 -2.63 -0.53 -5.84
CA ALA A 140 -1.92 -1.79 -5.72
C ALA A 140 -2.92 -2.96 -5.66
N THR A 141 -2.56 -4.06 -6.32
CA THR A 141 -3.27 -5.33 -6.30
C THR A 141 -2.23 -6.44 -6.32
N GLN A 142 -2.66 -7.64 -5.97
CA GLN A 142 -1.83 -8.84 -6.01
C GLN A 142 -2.42 -9.79 -7.05
N LEU A 143 -1.59 -10.65 -7.64
CA LEU A 143 -2.06 -11.69 -8.57
C LEU A 143 -2.25 -13.04 -7.88
N THR A 144 -1.57 -13.24 -6.76
CA THR A 144 -1.59 -14.44 -5.92
C THR A 144 -1.34 -14.02 -4.46
N GLU A 145 -1.30 -14.99 -3.55
CA GLU A 145 -0.70 -14.79 -2.23
C GLU A 145 0.68 -14.14 -2.38
N THR A 146 0.86 -12.97 -1.78
CA THR A 146 2.06 -12.15 -1.93
C THR A 146 2.55 -11.68 -0.56
N VAL A 147 3.86 -11.74 -0.37
CA VAL A 147 4.57 -11.10 0.75
C VAL A 147 5.42 -9.98 0.18
N ALA A 148 5.26 -8.76 0.70
CA ALA A 148 6.01 -7.60 0.27
C ALA A 148 6.47 -6.76 1.46
N VAL A 149 7.58 -6.06 1.26
CA VAL A 149 8.11 -5.08 2.22
C VAL A 149 8.27 -3.76 1.50
N ASN A 150 7.80 -2.68 2.12
CA ASN A 150 8.02 -1.33 1.61
C ASN A 150 8.76 -0.47 2.63
N TYR A 151 9.61 0.40 2.09
CA TYR A 151 10.40 1.38 2.81
C TYR A 151 9.80 2.75 2.55
N TRP A 152 9.49 3.48 3.62
CA TRP A 152 8.97 4.84 3.60
C TRP A 152 9.92 5.77 4.34
#